data_AF-A0AAU7EHZ9-F1
#
_entry.id   AF-A0AAU7EHZ9-F1
#
_cell.length_a   1.000
_cell.length_b   1.000
_cell.length_c   1.000
_cell.angle_alpha   90.00
_cell.angle_beta   90.00
_cell.angle_gamma   90.00
#
_symmetry.space_group_name_H-M   'P 1'
#
loop_
_entity.id
_entity.type
_entity.pdbx_description
1 polymer ?
#
loop_
_entity_poly.entity_id
_entity_poly.type
_entity_poly.pdbx_seq_one_letter_code
_entity_poly.pdbx_strand_id
1 'polypeptide(L)'
;MRPLVSIITPMFNSEAFISDTIDSVINQTYKNWELLLIDDCSTDSTIQIVNPFLSKHQNIKLLKNNKNLGAAISRNKGIEAANGKYIAFLDADDLWKPKKLEIQIEFMETHNCDICFSNYEQIDETGKALNKLVKALPELTYKKYLKSNYIGNLTGVYNVDVLGKIKAPNLRKRQDWALWLLAIKKSKKPAIGISQSLAYYRIRKNSMSSNKIHLLKHNYLVYRKGLGFSILKSAYYMLIFLNEHFFVKSKQLVSTNTI
;
A
#
# COMPACT_ATOMS: atom_id res chain seq x y z
N MET A 1 -12.60 5.91 22.99
CA MET A 1 -11.38 5.11 22.75
C MET A 1 -10.83 5.46 21.38
N ARG A 2 -9.50 5.49 21.18
CA ARG A 2 -8.92 5.68 19.84
C ARG A 2 -9.36 4.51 18.92
N PRO A 3 -9.72 4.72 17.64
CA PRO A 3 -10.25 3.67 16.77
C PRO A 3 -9.22 2.58 16.43
N LEU A 4 -9.65 1.32 16.25
CA LEU A 4 -8.71 0.24 15.89
C LEU A 4 -8.25 0.41 14.42
N VAL A 5 -6.94 0.25 14.19
CA VAL A 5 -6.35 0.17 12.84
C VAL A 5 -5.88 -1.26 12.57
N SER A 6 -6.42 -1.90 11.52
CA SER A 6 -5.90 -3.18 11.04
C SER A 6 -4.84 -2.94 9.95
N ILE A 7 -3.64 -3.43 10.19
CA ILE A 7 -2.49 -3.31 9.29
C ILE A 7 -2.33 -4.63 8.57
N ILE A 8 -2.29 -4.59 7.23
CA ILE A 8 -2.28 -5.78 6.39
C ILE A 8 -0.94 -5.89 5.69
N THR A 9 -0.22 -6.97 5.98
CA THR A 9 1.12 -7.24 5.44
C THR A 9 1.19 -8.64 4.83
N PRO A 10 0.94 -8.76 3.52
CA PRO A 10 1.22 -9.99 2.78
C PRO A 10 2.74 -10.22 2.72
N MET A 11 3.17 -11.45 2.97
CA MET A 11 4.58 -11.84 2.93
C MET A 11 4.78 -13.11 2.12
N PHE A 12 5.87 -13.14 1.38
CA PHE A 12 6.35 -14.30 0.64
C PHE A 12 7.86 -14.14 0.49
N ASN A 13 8.63 -15.08 1.05
CA ASN A 13 10.08 -15.07 1.03
C ASN A 13 10.68 -13.69 1.39
N SER A 14 10.36 -13.22 2.59
CA SER A 14 10.63 -11.87 3.10
C SER A 14 11.62 -11.86 4.27
N GLU A 15 12.43 -12.93 4.43
CA GLU A 15 13.35 -13.09 5.57
C GLU A 15 14.31 -11.90 5.76
N ALA A 16 14.71 -11.25 4.66
CA ALA A 16 15.64 -10.13 4.70
C ALA A 16 15.08 -8.83 5.29
N PHE A 17 13.75 -8.65 5.34
CA PHE A 17 13.14 -7.34 5.64
C PHE A 17 11.97 -7.40 6.63
N ILE A 18 11.40 -8.58 6.86
CA ILE A 18 10.17 -8.70 7.64
C ILE A 18 10.33 -8.25 9.10
N SER A 19 11.51 -8.46 9.70
CA SER A 19 11.80 -7.99 11.07
C SER A 19 11.68 -6.48 11.18
N ASP A 20 12.42 -5.74 10.34
CA ASP A 20 12.37 -4.26 10.32
C ASP A 20 10.96 -3.73 10.06
N THR A 21 10.21 -4.41 9.19
CA THR A 21 8.83 -4.06 8.85
C THR A 21 7.94 -4.15 10.10
N ILE A 22 8.00 -5.26 10.82
CA ILE A 22 7.22 -5.49 12.05
C ILE A 22 7.65 -4.49 13.14
N ASP A 23 8.95 -4.27 13.32
CA ASP A 23 9.47 -3.31 14.30
C ASP A 23 8.98 -1.89 14.00
N SER A 24 8.86 -1.49 12.74
CA SER A 24 8.31 -0.18 12.36
C SER A 24 6.83 0.01 12.76
N VAL A 25 6.07 -1.09 12.85
CA VAL A 25 4.69 -1.11 13.34
C VAL A 25 4.65 -1.08 14.87
N ILE A 26 5.48 -1.89 15.54
CA ILE A 26 5.57 -1.93 17.01
C ILE A 26 5.93 -0.54 17.57
N ASN A 27 6.83 0.16 16.88
CA ASN A 27 7.33 1.48 17.25
C ASN A 27 6.38 2.65 16.91
N GLN A 28 5.15 2.39 16.45
CA GLN A 28 4.16 3.44 16.24
C GLN A 28 3.78 4.13 17.57
N THR A 29 3.63 5.46 17.55
CA THR A 29 3.13 6.23 18.71
C THR A 29 1.66 5.93 18.99
N TYR A 30 0.89 5.66 17.94
CA TYR A 30 -0.47 5.15 18.02
C TYR A 30 -0.46 3.68 18.47
N LYS A 31 -1.20 3.34 19.54
CA LYS A 31 -1.15 2.00 20.15
C LYS A 31 -2.34 1.08 19.87
N ASN A 32 -3.46 1.60 19.36
CA ASN A 32 -4.64 0.78 19.09
C ASN A 32 -4.64 0.20 17.66
N TRP A 33 -3.76 -0.77 17.41
CA TRP A 33 -3.65 -1.44 16.12
C TRP A 33 -3.57 -2.96 16.27
N GLU A 34 -3.98 -3.67 15.23
CA GLU A 34 -3.65 -5.09 15.01
C GLU A 34 -2.83 -5.23 13.72
N LEU A 35 -1.85 -6.12 13.73
CA LEU A 35 -1.02 -6.45 12.57
C LEU A 35 -1.37 -7.85 12.08
N LEU A 36 -1.88 -7.92 10.85
CA LEU A 36 -2.23 -9.16 10.18
C LEU A 36 -1.14 -9.48 9.17
N LEU A 37 -0.28 -10.44 9.54
CA LEU A 37 0.74 -11.02 8.67
C LEU A 37 0.12 -12.15 7.87
N ILE A 38 0.19 -12.09 6.53
CA ILE A 38 -0.37 -13.13 5.66
C ILE A 38 0.75 -13.82 4.90
N ASP A 39 1.14 -15.01 5.38
CA ASP A 39 2.12 -15.85 4.72
C ASP A 39 1.52 -16.50 3.47
N ASP A 40 2.13 -16.24 2.32
CA ASP A 40 1.75 -16.82 1.04
C ASP A 40 2.59 -18.06 0.69
N CYS A 41 2.76 -18.95 1.68
CA CYS A 41 3.53 -20.18 1.58
C CYS A 41 5.04 -19.91 1.37
N SER A 42 5.64 -19.11 2.25
CA SER A 42 7.09 -18.85 2.21
C SER A 42 7.89 -20.14 2.39
N THR A 43 9.01 -20.23 1.68
CA THR A 43 9.93 -21.38 1.69
C THR A 43 11.26 -21.07 2.37
N ASP A 44 11.47 -19.80 2.75
CA ASP A 44 12.65 -19.30 3.44
C ASP A 44 12.41 -19.19 4.96
N SER A 45 13.27 -18.47 5.67
CA SER A 45 13.21 -18.32 7.12
C SER A 45 12.13 -17.34 7.59
N THR A 46 11.29 -16.78 6.71
CA THR A 46 10.28 -15.76 7.04
C THR A 46 9.41 -16.15 8.25
N ILE A 47 8.87 -17.36 8.26
CA ILE A 47 8.01 -17.82 9.37
C ILE A 47 8.80 -17.93 10.68
N GLN A 48 10.04 -18.42 10.61
CA GLN A 48 10.90 -18.57 11.79
C GLN A 48 11.20 -17.20 12.41
N ILE A 49 11.45 -16.18 11.57
CA ILE A 49 11.69 -14.80 12.00
C ILE A 49 10.43 -14.15 12.59
N VAL A 50 9.24 -14.48 12.08
CA VAL A 50 7.96 -13.94 12.57
C VAL A 50 7.55 -14.54 13.93
N ASN A 51 7.86 -15.81 14.20
CA ASN A 51 7.39 -16.53 15.39
C ASN A 51 7.66 -15.81 16.74
N PRO A 52 8.87 -15.25 17.00
CA PRO A 52 9.14 -14.50 18.23
C PRO A 52 8.24 -13.27 18.42
N PHE A 53 7.77 -12.63 17.35
CA PHE A 53 6.85 -11.49 17.44
C PHE A 53 5.45 -11.92 17.87
N LEU A 54 4.98 -13.08 17.36
CA LEU A 54 3.66 -13.63 17.70
C LEU A 54 3.54 -14.00 19.17
N SER A 55 4.61 -14.52 19.78
CA SER A 55 4.61 -14.89 21.20
C SER A 55 4.68 -13.68 22.13
N LYS A 56 5.33 -12.59 21.69
CA LYS A 56 5.52 -11.36 22.48
C LYS A 56 4.37 -10.35 22.34
N HIS A 57 3.66 -10.35 21.22
CA HIS A 57 2.67 -9.31 20.90
C HIS A 57 1.32 -9.92 20.50
N GLN A 58 0.33 -9.84 21.40
CA GLN A 58 -1.01 -10.39 21.19
C GLN A 58 -1.78 -9.75 20.04
N ASN A 59 -1.40 -8.53 19.64
CA ASN A 59 -2.01 -7.80 18.54
C ASN A 59 -1.38 -8.12 17.18
N ILE A 60 -0.39 -9.02 17.11
CA ILE A 60 0.17 -9.53 15.86
C ILE A 60 -0.40 -10.94 15.61
N LYS A 61 -1.01 -11.13 14.44
CA LYS A 61 -1.63 -12.40 14.05
C LYS A 61 -1.03 -12.88 12.73
N LEU A 62 -0.82 -14.19 12.63
CA LEU A 62 -0.32 -14.85 11.43
C LEU A 62 -1.44 -15.66 10.75
N LEU A 63 -1.68 -15.39 9.47
CA LEU A 63 -2.60 -16.12 8.60
C LEU A 63 -1.79 -16.81 7.50
N LYS A 64 -1.88 -18.14 7.40
CA LYS A 64 -1.11 -18.92 6.39
C LYS A 64 -1.99 -19.37 5.24
N ASN A 65 -1.56 -19.15 4.00
CA ASN A 65 -2.15 -19.78 2.83
C ASN A 65 -1.66 -21.22 2.69
N ASN A 66 -2.49 -22.08 2.09
CA ASN A 66 -2.15 -23.49 1.85
C ASN A 66 -1.26 -23.69 0.61
N LYS A 67 -1.12 -22.66 -0.22
CA LYS A 67 -0.25 -22.60 -1.39
C LYS A 67 0.05 -21.14 -1.72
N ASN A 68 1.01 -20.87 -2.60
CA ASN A 68 1.25 -19.53 -3.13
C ASN A 68 0.06 -19.09 -4.00
N LEU A 69 -0.69 -18.09 -3.53
CA LEU A 69 -1.88 -17.53 -4.16
C LEU A 69 -1.64 -16.11 -4.72
N GLY A 70 -0.49 -15.52 -4.41
CA GLY A 70 -0.09 -14.19 -4.79
C GLY A 70 -0.64 -13.08 -3.88
N ALA A 71 0.03 -11.92 -3.94
CA ALA A 71 -0.20 -10.78 -3.07
C ALA A 71 -1.66 -10.26 -3.04
N ALA A 72 -2.41 -10.37 -4.15
CA ALA A 72 -3.81 -9.94 -4.20
C ALA A 72 -4.69 -10.78 -3.27
N ILE A 73 -4.55 -12.12 -3.35
CA ILE A 73 -5.37 -13.05 -2.57
C ILE A 73 -4.94 -13.00 -1.09
N SER A 74 -3.64 -12.95 -0.81
CA SER A 74 -3.13 -12.80 0.55
C SER A 74 -3.60 -11.51 1.21
N ARG A 75 -3.59 -10.40 0.47
CA ARG A 75 -4.15 -9.13 0.97
C ARG A 75 -5.63 -9.22 1.24
N ASN A 76 -6.41 -9.83 0.35
CA ASN A 76 -7.83 -10.03 0.57
C ASN A 76 -8.11 -10.87 1.82
N LYS A 77 -7.32 -11.91 2.08
CA LYS A 77 -7.43 -12.70 3.31
C LYS A 77 -7.22 -11.85 4.56
N GLY A 78 -6.21 -10.96 4.54
CA GLY A 78 -6.00 -9.99 5.61
C GLY A 78 -7.17 -9.00 5.76
N ILE A 79 -7.70 -8.48 4.65
CA ILE A 79 -8.83 -7.55 4.65
C ILE A 79 -10.07 -8.21 5.27
N GLU A 80 -10.33 -9.48 4.95
CA GLU A 80 -11.47 -10.21 5.52
C GLU A 80 -11.30 -10.44 7.03
N ALA A 81 -10.09 -10.70 7.51
CA ALA A 81 -9.80 -10.92 8.92
C ALA A 81 -9.68 -9.64 9.76
N ALA A 82 -9.60 -8.46 9.13
CA ALA A 82 -9.47 -7.17 9.79
C ALA A 82 -10.72 -6.78 10.61
N ASN A 83 -10.51 -6.24 11.80
CA ASN A 83 -11.54 -5.79 12.73
C ASN A 83 -11.51 -4.27 12.97
N GLY A 84 -10.54 -3.56 12.41
CA GLY A 84 -10.34 -2.14 12.59
C GLY A 84 -11.37 -1.30 11.86
N LYS A 85 -11.73 -0.16 12.46
CA LYS A 85 -12.42 0.95 11.78
C LYS A 85 -11.60 1.44 10.59
N TYR A 86 -10.28 1.33 10.66
CA TYR A 86 -9.37 1.70 9.59
C TYR A 86 -8.56 0.51 9.11
N ILE A 87 -8.33 0.44 7.80
CA ILE A 87 -7.38 -0.48 7.20
C ILE A 87 -6.22 0.30 6.60
N ALA A 88 -5.01 -0.15 6.90
CA ALA A 88 -3.76 0.33 6.34
C ALA A 88 -2.97 -0.84 5.74
N PHE A 89 -2.14 -0.57 4.75
CA PHE A 89 -1.31 -1.59 4.10
C PHE A 89 0.16 -1.29 4.30
N LEU A 90 0.95 -2.32 4.59
CA LEU A 90 2.40 -2.24 4.68
C LEU A 90 2.99 -3.47 4.01
N ASP A 91 3.69 -3.28 2.90
CA ASP A 91 4.36 -4.39 2.21
C ASP A 91 5.57 -4.86 3.04
N ALA A 92 5.91 -6.16 2.95
CA ALA A 92 6.84 -6.84 3.86
C ALA A 92 8.31 -6.39 3.77
N ASP A 93 8.62 -5.44 2.89
CA ASP A 93 9.93 -4.85 2.68
C ASP A 93 9.99 -3.32 2.90
N ASP A 94 8.86 -2.69 3.24
CA ASP A 94 8.75 -1.25 3.48
C ASP A 94 8.73 -0.91 4.98
N LEU A 95 8.96 0.35 5.35
CA LEU A 95 8.98 0.80 6.75
C LEU A 95 8.06 2.00 6.98
N TRP A 96 7.47 2.09 8.17
CA TRP A 96 6.74 3.29 8.62
C TRP A 96 7.55 4.15 9.57
N LYS A 97 7.33 5.46 9.51
CA LYS A 97 7.85 6.40 10.52
C LYS A 97 7.00 6.32 11.79
N PRO A 98 7.54 6.62 12.99
CA PRO A 98 6.85 6.37 14.27
C PRO A 98 5.48 7.04 14.43
N LYS A 99 5.25 8.20 13.82
CA LYS A 99 4.00 8.96 13.95
C LYS A 99 2.99 8.71 12.82
N LYS A 100 3.25 7.75 11.92
CA LYS A 100 2.46 7.52 10.70
C LYS A 100 0.98 7.32 11.01
N LEU A 101 0.66 6.37 11.89
CA LEU A 101 -0.73 6.07 12.24
C LEU A 101 -1.38 7.23 13.02
N GLU A 102 -0.67 7.82 13.98
CA GLU A 102 -1.23 8.90 14.79
C GLU A 102 -1.66 10.09 13.94
N ILE A 103 -0.78 10.55 13.06
CA ILE A 103 -1.05 11.68 12.16
C ILE A 103 -2.20 11.36 11.21
N GLN A 104 -2.20 10.18 10.59
CA GLN A 104 -3.23 9.83 9.60
C GLN A 104 -4.61 9.64 10.22
N ILE A 105 -4.69 8.95 11.36
CA ILE A 105 -5.97 8.71 12.02
C ILE A 105 -6.53 10.01 12.58
N GLU A 106 -5.72 10.84 13.24
CA GLU A 106 -6.17 12.16 13.71
C GLU A 106 -6.64 13.05 12.56
N PHE A 107 -5.92 13.03 11.43
CA PHE A 107 -6.31 13.76 10.23
C PHE A 107 -7.67 13.31 9.69
N MET A 108 -7.89 11.98 9.57
CA MET A 108 -9.13 11.41 9.06
C MET A 108 -10.32 11.70 9.97
N GLU A 109 -10.16 11.59 11.30
CA GLU A 109 -11.21 11.92 12.27
C GLU A 109 -11.56 13.41 12.24
N THR A 110 -10.57 14.29 12.11
CA THR A 110 -10.78 15.75 12.13
C THR A 110 -11.38 16.29 10.83
N HIS A 111 -10.96 15.76 9.69
CA HIS A 111 -11.37 16.27 8.37
C HIS A 111 -12.51 15.46 7.72
N ASN A 112 -13.00 14.42 8.40
CA ASN A 112 -14.07 13.53 7.92
C ASN A 112 -13.84 13.01 6.48
N CYS A 113 -12.60 12.60 6.20
CA CYS A 113 -12.22 12.02 4.91
C CYS A 113 -12.19 10.49 4.98
N ASP A 114 -12.63 9.84 3.90
CA ASP A 114 -12.79 8.38 3.89
C ASP A 114 -11.47 7.66 3.56
N ILE A 115 -10.54 8.36 2.91
CA ILE A 115 -9.24 7.86 2.45
C ILE A 115 -8.19 8.96 2.62
N CYS A 116 -7.06 8.61 3.22
CA CYS A 116 -5.86 9.45 3.22
C CYS A 116 -4.63 8.68 2.76
N PHE A 117 -3.62 9.41 2.31
CA PHE A 117 -2.29 8.91 1.96
C PHE A 117 -1.26 10.00 2.21
N SER A 118 0.04 9.71 2.12
CA SER A 118 1.08 10.68 2.47
C SER A 118 2.27 10.65 1.53
N ASN A 119 3.15 11.64 1.68
CA ASN A 119 4.50 11.56 1.14
C ASN A 119 5.25 10.34 1.72
N TYR A 120 6.26 9.88 0.99
CA TYR A 120 7.20 8.86 1.46
C TYR A 120 8.58 9.07 0.85
N GLU A 121 9.61 8.62 1.56
CA GLU A 121 11.00 8.62 1.10
C GLU A 121 11.38 7.27 0.50
N GLN A 122 12.41 7.24 -0.33
CA GLN A 122 12.97 5.99 -0.86
C GLN A 122 14.27 5.62 -0.13
N ILE A 123 14.39 4.34 0.20
CA ILE A 123 15.60 3.71 0.77
C ILE A 123 16.07 2.58 -0.13
N ASP A 124 17.34 2.20 -0.02
CA ASP A 124 17.87 1.00 -0.69
C ASP A 124 17.64 -0.28 0.13
N GLU A 125 18.12 -1.41 -0.39
CA GLU A 125 18.00 -2.72 0.28
C GLU A 125 18.70 -2.77 1.65
N THR A 126 19.67 -1.91 1.93
CA THR A 126 20.36 -1.82 3.23
C THR A 126 19.68 -0.85 4.21
N GLY A 127 18.65 -0.14 3.76
CA GLY A 127 17.94 0.87 4.54
C GLY A 127 18.54 2.28 4.43
N LYS A 128 19.56 2.47 3.59
CA LYS A 128 20.17 3.78 3.37
C LYS A 128 19.24 4.67 2.54
N ALA A 129 19.12 5.93 2.96
CA ALA A 129 18.34 6.93 2.23
C ALA A 129 18.87 7.16 0.81
N LEU A 130 17.96 7.19 -0.16
CA LEU A 130 18.25 7.53 -1.56
C LEU A 130 18.02 9.02 -1.86
N ASN A 131 17.74 9.83 -0.83
CA ASN A 131 17.45 11.26 -0.90
C ASN A 131 16.39 11.61 -1.95
N LYS A 132 15.35 10.78 -2.00
CA LYS A 132 14.24 10.84 -2.94
C LYS A 132 12.94 10.85 -2.18
N LEU A 133 12.18 11.93 -2.34
CA LEU A 133 10.86 12.11 -1.76
C LEU A 133 9.81 12.00 -2.86
N VAL A 134 8.79 11.18 -2.63
CA VAL A 134 7.59 11.13 -3.47
C VAL A 134 6.50 11.97 -2.80
N LYS A 135 6.10 13.06 -3.46
CA LYS A 135 5.05 13.97 -2.96
C LYS A 135 3.65 13.43 -3.27
N ALA A 136 2.82 13.30 -2.25
CA ALA A 136 1.39 13.10 -2.37
C ALA A 136 0.72 14.31 -3.04
N LEU A 137 -0.34 14.06 -3.80
CA LEU A 137 -1.21 15.12 -4.31
C LEU A 137 -2.15 15.57 -3.17
N PRO A 138 -2.39 16.88 -2.96
CA PRO A 138 -3.28 17.34 -1.90
C PRO A 138 -4.67 16.70 -1.97
N GLU A 139 -5.21 16.58 -3.18
CA GLU A 139 -6.45 15.86 -3.46
C GLU A 139 -6.28 14.93 -4.65
N LEU A 140 -6.90 13.76 -4.56
CA LEU A 140 -6.83 12.73 -5.57
C LEU A 140 -8.22 12.20 -5.92
N THR A 141 -8.79 12.76 -6.98
CA THR A 141 -10.10 12.34 -7.51
C THR A 141 -10.00 11.01 -8.26
N TYR A 142 -11.12 10.29 -8.38
CA TYR A 142 -11.21 9.06 -9.19
C TYR A 142 -10.73 9.29 -10.63
N LYS A 143 -11.13 10.41 -11.26
CA LYS A 143 -10.73 10.77 -12.63
C LYS A 143 -9.22 10.96 -12.76
N LYS A 144 -8.56 11.55 -11.75
CA LYS A 144 -7.10 11.71 -11.73
C LYS A 144 -6.40 10.37 -11.48
N TYR A 145 -6.90 9.58 -10.52
CA TYR A 145 -6.31 8.30 -10.15
C TYR A 145 -6.46 7.21 -11.23
N LEU A 146 -7.48 7.33 -12.09
CA LEU A 146 -7.61 6.49 -13.29
C LEU A 146 -6.44 6.65 -14.26
N LYS A 147 -5.73 7.79 -14.24
CA LYS A 147 -4.65 8.07 -15.19
C LYS A 147 -3.30 7.50 -14.76
N SER A 148 -3.05 7.34 -13.46
CA SER A 148 -1.84 6.69 -12.97
C SER A 148 -1.98 6.33 -11.49
N ASN A 149 -1.14 5.41 -11.00
CA ASN A 149 -1.12 5.08 -9.58
C ASN A 149 -0.38 6.17 -8.79
N TYR A 150 -1.11 7.04 -8.07
CA TYR A 150 -0.57 8.10 -7.22
C TYR A 150 -0.41 7.77 -5.73
N ILE A 151 -0.99 6.66 -5.26
CA ILE A 151 -0.95 6.26 -3.85
C ILE A 151 0.16 5.23 -3.71
N GLY A 152 1.16 5.54 -2.89
CA GLY A 152 2.09 4.52 -2.40
C GLY A 152 1.32 3.59 -1.46
N ASN A 153 1.26 2.30 -1.77
CA ASN A 153 0.42 1.36 -1.01
C ASN A 153 0.72 1.40 0.50
N LEU A 154 2.01 1.54 0.87
CA LEU A 154 2.47 1.71 2.24
C LEU A 154 1.90 2.95 2.97
N THR A 155 1.46 3.99 2.26
CA THR A 155 0.97 5.23 2.89
C THR A 155 -0.55 5.30 2.99
N GLY A 156 -1.29 4.49 2.23
CA GLY A 156 -2.75 4.60 2.19
C GLY A 156 -3.44 4.07 3.44
N VAL A 157 -4.49 4.77 3.88
CA VAL A 157 -5.42 4.36 4.94
C VAL A 157 -6.84 4.64 4.49
N TYR A 158 -7.78 3.72 4.73
CA TYR A 158 -9.20 3.96 4.46
C TYR A 158 -10.10 3.58 5.65
N ASN A 159 -11.24 4.25 5.72
CA ASN A 159 -12.27 4.04 6.73
C ASN A 159 -13.22 2.89 6.30
N VAL A 160 -13.20 1.80 7.06
CA VAL A 160 -14.01 0.60 6.84
C VAL A 160 -15.47 0.82 7.21
N ASP A 161 -15.78 1.63 8.22
CA ASP A 161 -17.17 1.90 8.61
C ASP A 161 -17.93 2.61 7.47
N VAL A 162 -17.23 3.46 6.71
CA VAL A 162 -17.79 4.19 5.56
C VAL A 162 -17.75 3.35 4.28
N LEU A 163 -16.61 2.72 3.99
CA LEU A 163 -16.38 2.09 2.70
C LEU A 163 -16.60 0.58 2.70
N GLY A 164 -16.81 -0.05 3.85
CA GLY A 164 -16.73 -1.50 4.02
C GLY A 164 -15.36 -2.06 3.64
N LYS A 165 -15.23 -3.39 3.67
CA LYS A 165 -14.02 -4.09 3.23
C LYS A 165 -13.91 -4.08 1.70
N ILE A 166 -12.78 -3.59 1.17
CA ILE A 166 -12.56 -3.46 -0.28
C ILE A 166 -11.53 -4.49 -0.75
N LYS A 167 -12.00 -5.52 -1.45
CA LYS A 167 -11.11 -6.56 -1.99
C LYS A 167 -10.33 -6.06 -3.21
N ALA A 168 -9.03 -6.35 -3.23
CA ALA A 168 -8.18 -6.20 -4.40
C ALA A 168 -8.62 -7.20 -5.49
N PRO A 169 -8.78 -6.77 -6.76
CA PRO A 169 -8.99 -7.69 -7.87
C PRO A 169 -7.81 -8.66 -8.01
N ASN A 170 -8.09 -9.91 -8.42
CA ASN A 170 -7.07 -10.93 -8.61
C ASN A 170 -6.20 -10.62 -9.85
N LEU A 171 -5.25 -9.70 -9.67
CA LEU A 171 -4.27 -9.28 -10.66
C LEU A 171 -2.86 -9.63 -10.14
N ARG A 172 -2.01 -10.14 -11.04
CA ARG A 172 -0.62 -10.50 -10.68
C ARG A 172 0.21 -9.31 -10.20
N LYS A 173 -0.03 -8.11 -10.77
CA LYS A 173 0.61 -6.83 -10.39
C LYS A 173 -0.46 -5.73 -10.43
N ARG A 174 -0.17 -4.59 -9.78
CA ARG A 174 -1.05 -3.41 -9.74
C ARG A 174 -2.42 -3.68 -9.10
N GLN A 175 -2.50 -4.72 -8.27
CA GLN A 175 -3.70 -5.05 -7.49
C GLN A 175 -4.02 -3.96 -6.45
N ASP A 176 -2.99 -3.29 -5.93
CA ASP A 176 -3.05 -2.13 -5.03
C ASP A 176 -3.70 -0.94 -5.74
N TRP A 177 -3.25 -0.64 -6.96
CA TRP A 177 -3.82 0.45 -7.74
C TRP A 177 -5.31 0.22 -8.02
N ALA A 178 -5.68 -1.01 -8.38
CA ALA A 178 -7.07 -1.37 -8.61
C ALA A 178 -7.91 -1.30 -7.32
N LEU A 179 -7.38 -1.73 -6.17
CA LEU A 179 -8.03 -1.60 -4.86
C LEU A 179 -8.36 -0.14 -4.54
N TRP A 180 -7.37 0.74 -4.64
CA TRP A 180 -7.55 2.16 -4.35
C TRP A 180 -8.49 2.87 -5.34
N LEU A 181 -8.52 2.42 -6.60
CA LEU A 181 -9.51 2.90 -7.58
C LEU A 181 -10.94 2.56 -7.15
N LEU A 182 -11.16 1.34 -6.66
CA LEU A 182 -12.46 0.92 -6.13
C LEU A 182 -12.81 1.71 -4.87
N ALA A 183 -11.84 1.96 -3.99
CA ALA A 183 -12.02 2.76 -2.77
C ALA A 183 -12.46 4.20 -3.06
N ILE A 184 -11.71 4.92 -3.90
CA ILE A 184 -12.03 6.31 -4.26
C ILE A 184 -13.38 6.37 -5.01
N LYS A 185 -13.65 5.39 -5.89
CA LYS A 185 -14.95 5.31 -6.57
C LYS A 185 -16.12 5.13 -5.59
N LYS A 186 -15.94 4.28 -4.57
CA LYS A 186 -16.98 4.01 -3.55
C LYS A 186 -17.19 5.19 -2.60
N SER A 187 -16.11 5.85 -2.21
CA SER A 187 -16.13 7.04 -1.33
C SER A 187 -16.93 8.21 -1.95
N LYS A 188 -16.90 8.35 -3.28
CA LYS A 188 -17.44 9.52 -4.01
C LYS A 188 -16.76 10.85 -3.62
N LYS A 189 -15.80 10.85 -2.68
CA LYS A 189 -14.92 11.96 -2.32
C LYS A 189 -13.50 11.73 -2.87
N PRO A 190 -12.68 12.77 -3.05
CA PRO A 190 -11.26 12.58 -3.30
C PRO A 190 -10.55 11.92 -2.12
N ALA A 191 -9.51 11.13 -2.40
CA ALA A 191 -8.53 10.76 -1.36
C ALA A 191 -7.64 11.96 -1.04
N ILE A 192 -7.33 12.17 0.23
CA ILE A 192 -6.60 13.37 0.69
C ILE A 192 -5.14 13.04 0.95
N GLY A 193 -4.24 13.83 0.39
CA GLY A 193 -2.80 13.68 0.56
C GLY A 193 -2.25 14.54 1.68
N ILE A 194 -1.53 13.91 2.60
CA ILE A 194 -0.80 14.56 3.69
C ILE A 194 0.64 14.83 3.22
N SER A 195 1.08 16.08 3.33
CA SER A 195 2.39 16.52 2.85
C SER A 195 3.57 16.03 3.69
N GLN A 196 3.33 15.53 4.91
CA GLN A 196 4.38 14.95 5.73
C GLN A 196 4.83 13.59 5.18
N SER A 197 6.13 13.35 5.19
CA SER A 197 6.72 12.04 4.86
C SER A 197 6.51 11.10 6.04
N LEU A 198 5.74 10.02 5.84
CA LEU A 198 5.35 9.10 6.92
C LEU A 198 5.84 7.66 6.72
N ALA A 199 6.55 7.38 5.63
CA ALA A 199 7.04 6.03 5.33
C ALA A 199 8.33 6.04 4.51
N TYR A 200 9.02 4.91 4.51
CA TYR A 200 10.16 4.60 3.67
C TYR A 200 9.82 3.44 2.74
N TYR A 201 9.90 3.70 1.43
CA TYR A 201 9.67 2.71 0.38
C TYR A 201 11.01 2.11 -0.06
N ARG A 202 11.13 0.79 -0.03
CA ARG A 202 12.39 0.10 -0.32
C ARG A 202 12.55 -0.21 -1.81
N ILE A 203 13.64 0.28 -2.40
CA ILE A 203 13.99 0.02 -3.80
C ILE A 203 14.84 -1.24 -3.88
N ARG A 204 14.25 -2.30 -4.44
CA ARG A 204 14.92 -3.59 -4.65
C ARG A 204 15.40 -3.79 -6.08
N LYS A 205 16.62 -4.31 -6.27
CA LYS A 205 17.24 -4.51 -7.60
C LYS A 205 16.45 -5.49 -8.46
N ASN A 206 15.93 -6.56 -7.85
CA ASN A 206 15.13 -7.59 -8.51
C ASN A 206 13.61 -7.44 -8.24
N SER A 207 13.14 -6.21 -7.97
CA SER A 207 11.71 -5.98 -7.75
C SER A 207 10.88 -6.36 -8.99
N MET A 208 9.65 -6.82 -8.76
CA MET A 208 8.72 -7.18 -9.83
C MET A 208 8.43 -6.04 -10.82
N SER A 209 8.82 -4.79 -10.54
CA SER A 209 8.42 -3.58 -11.26
C SER A 209 9.38 -3.10 -12.36
N SER A 210 10.52 -3.74 -12.61
CA SER A 210 11.63 -3.14 -13.40
C SER A 210 11.52 -3.20 -14.93
N ASN A 211 10.55 -3.92 -15.53
CA ASN A 211 10.52 -4.18 -16.99
C ASN A 211 9.40 -3.41 -17.75
N LYS A 212 9.76 -2.73 -18.85
CA LYS A 212 8.87 -1.90 -19.70
C LYS A 212 7.74 -2.69 -20.39
N ILE A 213 7.98 -3.92 -20.85
CA ILE A 213 6.94 -4.77 -21.47
C ILE A 213 5.92 -5.18 -20.40
N HIS A 214 6.41 -5.53 -19.21
CA HIS A 214 5.56 -5.81 -18.07
C HIS A 214 4.74 -4.58 -17.65
N LEU A 215 5.30 -3.37 -17.74
CA LEU A 215 4.56 -2.13 -17.48
C LEU A 215 3.30 -2.04 -18.37
N LEU A 216 3.43 -2.19 -19.69
CA LEU A 216 2.28 -2.07 -20.60
C LEU A 216 1.21 -3.13 -20.30
N LYS A 217 1.63 -4.39 -20.24
CA LYS A 217 0.73 -5.53 -20.00
C LYS A 217 -0.04 -5.37 -18.68
N HIS A 218 0.65 -5.08 -17.58
CA HIS A 218 0.01 -5.07 -16.27
C HIS A 218 -0.87 -3.83 -16.04
N ASN A 219 -0.50 -2.66 -16.56
CA ASN A 219 -1.38 -1.48 -16.46
C ASN A 219 -2.62 -1.63 -17.36
N TYR A 220 -2.49 -2.19 -18.56
CA TYR A 220 -3.66 -2.51 -19.40
C TYR A 220 -4.64 -3.46 -18.69
N LEU A 221 -4.12 -4.48 -17.98
CA LEU A 221 -4.95 -5.42 -17.23
C LEU A 221 -5.70 -4.79 -16.06
N VAL A 222 -5.22 -3.68 -15.48
CA VAL A 222 -6.00 -2.92 -14.48
C VAL A 222 -7.29 -2.40 -15.10
N TYR A 223 -7.22 -1.80 -16.29
CA TYR A 223 -8.41 -1.32 -16.99
C TYR A 223 -9.30 -2.47 -17.46
N ARG A 224 -8.71 -3.46 -18.14
CA ARG A 224 -9.46 -4.54 -18.79
C ARG A 224 -10.07 -5.53 -17.80
N LYS A 225 -9.28 -6.03 -16.85
CA LYS A 225 -9.71 -7.06 -15.88
C LYS A 225 -10.08 -6.46 -14.52
N GLY A 226 -9.31 -5.47 -14.03
CA GLY A 226 -9.57 -4.85 -12.73
C GLY A 226 -10.84 -3.98 -12.71
N LEU A 227 -11.07 -3.19 -13.77
CA LEU A 227 -12.21 -2.27 -13.88
C LEU A 227 -13.30 -2.74 -14.86
N GLY A 228 -13.07 -3.84 -15.59
CA GLY A 228 -14.02 -4.39 -16.55
C GLY A 228 -14.27 -3.53 -17.78
N PHE A 229 -13.35 -2.63 -18.16
CA PHE A 229 -13.52 -1.79 -19.34
C PHE A 229 -13.50 -2.61 -20.64
N SER A 230 -14.18 -2.12 -21.68
CA SER A 230 -14.09 -2.69 -23.03
C SER A 230 -12.66 -2.58 -23.58
N ILE A 231 -12.36 -3.32 -24.65
CA ILE A 231 -11.02 -3.33 -25.27
C ILE A 231 -10.62 -1.90 -25.70
N LEU A 232 -11.51 -1.21 -26.43
CA LEU A 232 -11.27 0.15 -26.91
C LEU A 232 -11.08 1.15 -25.76
N LYS A 233 -11.95 1.09 -24.75
CA LYS A 233 -11.85 1.96 -23.57
C LYS A 233 -10.55 1.69 -22.80
N SER A 234 -10.15 0.43 -22.67
CA SER A 234 -8.90 0.06 -22.00
C SER A 234 -7.67 0.56 -22.77
N ALA A 235 -7.68 0.48 -24.10
CA ALA A 235 -6.61 1.01 -24.94
C ALA A 235 -6.50 2.54 -24.84
N TYR A 236 -7.64 3.25 -24.87
CA TYR A 236 -7.69 4.69 -24.67
C TYR A 236 -7.09 5.13 -23.33
N TYR A 237 -7.49 4.48 -22.22
CA TYR A 237 -6.92 4.79 -20.91
C TYR A 237 -5.45 4.39 -20.78
N MET A 238 -5.01 3.37 -21.51
CA MET A 238 -3.59 3.02 -21.56
C MET A 238 -2.74 4.14 -22.21
N LEU A 239 -3.24 4.79 -23.26
CA LEU A 239 -2.56 5.96 -23.86
C LEU A 239 -2.49 7.13 -22.88
N ILE A 240 -3.60 7.42 -22.20
CA ILE A 240 -3.62 8.44 -21.13
C ILE A 240 -2.62 8.10 -20.04
N PHE A 241 -2.56 6.83 -19.63
CA PHE A 241 -1.62 6.37 -18.61
C PHE A 241 -0.18 6.62 -18.99
N LEU A 242 0.21 6.32 -20.23
CA LEU A 242 1.59 6.54 -20.68
C LEU A 242 1.96 8.02 -20.60
N ASN A 243 1.10 8.89 -21.11
CA ASN A 243 1.33 10.34 -21.03
C ASN A 243 1.41 10.81 -19.57
N GLU A 244 0.45 10.42 -18.74
CA GLU A 244 0.41 10.82 -17.34
C GLU A 244 1.64 10.31 -16.56
N HIS A 245 2.03 9.05 -16.77
CA HIS A 245 3.10 8.40 -16.04
C HIS A 245 4.46 9.03 -16.32
N PHE A 246 4.78 9.30 -17.59
CA PHE A 246 6.09 9.80 -17.98
C PHE A 246 6.23 11.32 -17.83
N PHE A 247 5.18 12.10 -18.09
CA PHE A 247 5.29 13.56 -18.16
C PHE A 247 4.70 14.30 -16.95
N VAL A 248 3.76 13.68 -16.22
CA VAL A 248 3.08 14.33 -15.09
C VAL A 248 3.48 13.72 -13.77
N LYS A 249 3.35 12.41 -13.62
CA LYS A 249 3.63 11.69 -12.36
C LYS A 249 5.11 11.75 -11.99
N SER A 250 6.01 11.74 -12.97
CA SER A 250 7.47 11.85 -12.75
C SER A 250 7.86 13.07 -11.91
N LYS A 251 7.07 14.15 -11.96
CA LYS A 251 7.28 15.39 -11.18
C LYS A 251 6.97 15.24 -9.68
N GLN A 252 6.34 14.15 -9.23
CA GLN A 252 6.14 13.88 -7.81
C GLN A 252 7.44 13.48 -7.10
N LEU A 253 8.39 12.92 -7.85
CA LEU A 253 9.68 12.51 -7.30
C LEU A 253 10.62 13.72 -7.28
N VAL A 254 11.02 14.13 -6.09
CA VAL A 254 11.97 15.24 -5.90
C VAL A 254 13.21 14.76 -5.14
N SER A 255 14.34 15.40 -5.41
CA SER A 255 15.57 15.21 -4.63
C SER A 255 15.43 15.95 -3.29
N THR A 256 15.85 15.33 -2.19
CA THR A 256 15.90 15.97 -0.87
C THR A 256 17.25 16.62 -0.56
N ASN A 257 18.23 16.52 -1.46
CA ASN A 257 19.54 17.19 -1.34
C ASN A 257 19.49 18.71 -1.66
N THR A 258 18.30 19.28 -1.80
CA THR A 258 18.08 20.64 -2.36
C THR A 258 17.19 21.50 -1.47
N ILE A 259 17.07 21.15 -0.18
CA ILE A 259 16.39 21.96 0.85
C ILE A 259 17.44 22.36 1.89
#